data_AF-A0A7S1XDQ6-F1
#
_entry.id   AF-A0A7S1XDQ6-F1
#
_cell.length_a   1.000
_cell.length_b   1.000
_cell.length_c   1.000
_cell.angle_alpha   90.00
_cell.angle_beta   90.00
_cell.angle_gamma   90.00
#
_symmetry.space_group_name_H-M   'P 1'
#
loop_
_entity.id
_entity.type
_entity.pdbx_description
1 polymer ?
#
loop_
_entity_poly.entity_id
_entity_poly.type
_entity_poly.pdbx_seq_one_letter_code
_entity_poly.pdbx_strand_id
1 'polypeptide(L)'
;STIIRMAQSFVGANNMALLEPLGQFGTRLLGGDDAASARYVYTRLSALARLLFPEDDHEVLTYRTDDGFSIEPEWYAPIIPLVLVNGCKGIGTGWSVDVPMYHPYDIIENIVCLMEGKTMSPMFPWARGFQGSFEMDNAGNWKSRGKIERISKEKLCILELPLYRWTEPYRSFLSSLLDSGKVRGFSEMHTDSTINFEITMEPKEIEDLCSSPSGLESFFRLQNSIPTKMMNLFDERGELRNYAGPLEILQAFYPVRLEVYHKRKNAKVVQLESQLKRHRNRLRFVDDVIRGSMQVSGVPLSIMLSTLHARGYDRLPSSDNSPVGQSGFKYLVDIPLWQLTSEKVSELRTATDTLSQSLEHVYRQSVEDLWRVDLEKLQGFLAHDESYRRVGPCRI
;
A
#
# COMPACT_ATOMS: atom_id res chain seq x y z
N SER A 1 -16.21 -10.76 -6.78
CA SER A 1 -15.04 -10.85 -7.67
C SER A 1 -13.95 -9.85 -7.27
N THR A 2 -14.26 -8.56 -7.03
CA THR A 2 -13.25 -7.53 -6.65
C THR A 2 -12.42 -7.90 -5.42
N ILE A 3 -13.05 -8.31 -4.31
CA ILE A 3 -12.35 -8.76 -3.10
C ILE A 3 -11.39 -9.91 -3.37
N ILE A 4 -11.79 -10.89 -4.20
CA ILE A 4 -10.94 -12.01 -4.59
C ILE A 4 -9.69 -11.48 -5.32
N ARG A 5 -9.88 -10.61 -6.33
CA ARG A 5 -8.77 -10.01 -7.09
C ARG A 5 -7.83 -9.17 -6.23
N MET A 6 -8.32 -8.48 -5.20
CA MET A 6 -7.49 -7.72 -4.24
C MET A 6 -6.64 -8.61 -3.31
N ALA A 7 -7.05 -9.87 -3.13
CA ALA A 7 -6.35 -10.85 -2.30
C ALA A 7 -5.40 -11.76 -3.10
N GLN A 8 -5.56 -11.84 -4.42
CA GLN A 8 -4.74 -12.71 -5.28
C GLN A 8 -3.26 -12.31 -5.24
N SER A 9 -2.39 -13.29 -5.00
CA SER A 9 -0.95 -13.09 -4.81
C SER A 9 -0.06 -13.97 -5.68
N PHE A 10 -0.62 -14.69 -6.65
CA PHE A 10 0.16 -15.48 -7.61
C PHE A 10 0.91 -14.58 -8.60
N VAL A 11 1.91 -15.15 -9.29
CA VAL A 11 2.75 -14.41 -10.26
C VAL A 11 1.88 -13.78 -11.35
N GLY A 12 1.95 -12.46 -11.49
CA GLY A 12 1.12 -11.70 -12.44
C GLY A 12 -0.22 -11.18 -11.89
N ALA A 13 -0.54 -11.43 -10.62
CA ALA A 13 -1.66 -10.79 -9.91
C ALA A 13 -1.19 -9.50 -9.22
N ASN A 14 -1.18 -9.45 -7.87
CA ASN A 14 -0.70 -8.29 -7.12
C ASN A 14 0.73 -8.50 -6.61
N ASN A 15 1.61 -7.52 -6.88
CA ASN A 15 2.88 -7.40 -6.19
C ASN A 15 2.67 -7.25 -4.68
N MET A 16 1.66 -6.48 -4.28
CA MET A 16 1.29 -6.16 -2.91
C MET A 16 -0.22 -6.36 -2.72
N ALA A 17 -0.62 -7.58 -2.35
CA ALA A 17 -2.03 -7.88 -2.04
C ALA A 17 -2.45 -7.20 -0.73
N LEU A 18 -3.52 -6.39 -0.80
CA LEU A 18 -4.04 -5.65 0.37
C LEU A 18 -4.87 -6.56 1.31
N LEU A 19 -5.31 -7.70 0.78
CA LEU A 19 -6.10 -8.68 1.47
C LEU A 19 -5.37 -10.02 1.51
N GLU A 20 -5.53 -10.77 2.60
CA GLU A 20 -4.96 -12.11 2.71
C GLU A 20 -5.88 -13.16 2.06
N PRO A 21 -5.36 -14.04 1.19
CA PRO A 21 -6.15 -15.11 0.56
C PRO A 21 -6.26 -16.32 1.50
N LEU A 22 -7.28 -16.36 2.37
CA LEU A 22 -7.51 -17.49 3.28
C LEU A 22 -8.47 -18.51 2.63
N GLY A 23 -7.88 -19.42 1.85
CA GLY A 23 -8.59 -20.43 1.05
C GLY A 23 -8.11 -20.43 -0.41
N GLN A 24 -8.92 -20.98 -1.32
CA GLN A 24 -8.58 -21.01 -2.75
C GLN A 24 -9.04 -19.72 -3.44
N PHE A 25 -8.16 -18.74 -3.56
CA PHE A 25 -8.40 -17.45 -4.24
C PHE A 25 -8.05 -17.46 -5.73
N GLY A 26 -7.76 -18.65 -6.26
CA GLY A 26 -7.32 -18.87 -7.63
C GLY A 26 -5.81 -18.76 -7.73
N THR A 27 -5.28 -19.35 -8.80
CA THR A 27 -3.86 -19.57 -9.00
C THR A 27 -3.43 -19.13 -10.40
N ARG A 28 -2.13 -19.19 -10.65
CA ARG A 28 -1.58 -18.98 -11.99
C ARG A 28 -2.01 -20.05 -13.02
N LEU A 29 -2.61 -21.16 -12.58
CA LEU A 29 -3.11 -22.24 -13.44
C LEU A 29 -4.12 -21.70 -14.46
N LEU A 30 -5.08 -20.89 -13.97
CA LEU A 30 -6.16 -20.29 -14.74
C LEU A 30 -6.24 -18.76 -14.58
N GLY A 31 -5.16 -18.13 -14.12
CA GLY A 31 -5.12 -16.67 -13.93
C GLY A 31 -6.11 -16.16 -12.89
N GLY A 32 -6.42 -16.99 -11.89
CA GLY A 32 -7.35 -16.67 -10.82
C GLY A 32 -8.81 -17.08 -11.06
N ASP A 33 -9.15 -17.58 -12.25
CA ASP A 33 -10.52 -18.03 -12.57
C ASP A 33 -10.88 -19.39 -11.92
N ASP A 34 -9.89 -20.07 -11.36
CA ASP A 34 -10.01 -21.25 -10.49
C ASP A 34 -10.28 -20.91 -9.02
N ALA A 35 -10.60 -19.66 -8.71
CA ALA A 35 -11.02 -19.26 -7.37
C ALA A 35 -12.28 -20.02 -6.93
N ALA A 36 -12.29 -20.48 -5.68
CA ALA A 36 -13.47 -21.09 -5.10
C ALA A 36 -14.59 -20.05 -4.91
N SER A 37 -15.83 -20.53 -4.77
CA SER A 37 -16.98 -19.67 -4.51
C SER A 37 -16.74 -18.79 -3.28
N ALA A 38 -17.16 -17.52 -3.34
CA ALA A 38 -17.00 -16.53 -2.27
C ALA A 38 -17.51 -17.00 -0.90
N ARG A 39 -18.45 -17.96 -0.86
CA ARG A 39 -19.00 -18.55 0.37
C ARG A 39 -18.06 -19.54 1.08
N TYR A 40 -16.97 -19.98 0.44
CA TYR A 40 -16.04 -20.97 0.96
C TYR A 40 -14.62 -20.42 1.19
N VAL A 41 -14.45 -19.12 1.01
CA VAL A 41 -13.16 -18.44 1.17
C VAL A 41 -13.29 -17.28 2.15
N TYR A 42 -12.21 -16.99 2.85
CA TYR A 42 -12.17 -15.96 3.87
C TYR A 42 -11.05 -14.98 3.56
N THR A 43 -11.17 -13.76 4.06
CA THR A 43 -10.11 -12.78 3.90
C THR A 43 -10.10 -11.82 5.08
N ARG A 44 -8.97 -11.13 5.25
CA ARG A 44 -8.77 -10.03 6.19
C ARG A 44 -7.75 -9.07 5.61
N LEU A 45 -7.66 -7.87 6.18
CA LEU A 45 -6.61 -6.93 5.83
C LEU A 45 -5.24 -7.55 6.08
N SER A 46 -4.37 -7.48 5.07
CA SER A 46 -2.96 -7.83 5.21
C SER A 46 -2.27 -6.84 6.16
N ALA A 47 -1.26 -7.30 6.90
CA ALA A 47 -0.39 -6.41 7.66
C ALA A 47 0.20 -5.29 6.78
N LEU A 48 0.47 -5.60 5.51
CA LEU A 48 0.94 -4.65 4.51
C LEU A 48 -0.04 -3.50 4.29
N ALA A 49 -1.36 -3.75 4.32
CA ALA A 49 -2.36 -2.72 4.08
C ALA A 49 -2.29 -1.60 5.13
N ARG A 50 -2.00 -1.93 6.40
CA ARG A 50 -1.84 -0.93 7.46
C ARG A 50 -0.54 -0.12 7.36
N LEU A 51 0.50 -0.72 6.78
CA LEU A 51 1.74 -0.01 6.47
C LEU A 51 1.55 0.93 5.28
N LEU A 52 0.81 0.48 4.27
CA LEU A 52 0.53 1.26 3.07
C LEU A 52 -0.46 2.39 3.30
N PHE A 53 -1.47 2.17 4.15
CA PHE A 53 -2.50 3.14 4.52
C PHE A 53 -2.48 3.38 6.03
N PRO A 54 -1.57 4.24 6.51
CA PRO A 54 -1.45 4.57 7.92
C PRO A 54 -2.75 5.14 8.52
N GLU A 55 -3.13 4.69 9.72
CA GLU A 55 -4.42 5.06 10.33
C GLU A 55 -4.55 6.57 10.61
N ASP A 56 -3.46 7.25 10.97
CA ASP A 56 -3.54 8.70 11.23
C ASP A 56 -3.88 9.52 9.96
N ASP A 57 -3.83 8.91 8.76
CA ASP A 57 -4.32 9.58 7.56
C ASP A 57 -5.84 9.62 7.48
N HIS A 58 -6.55 8.67 8.12
CA HIS A 58 -8.01 8.56 8.00
C HIS A 58 -8.75 9.83 8.47
N GLU A 59 -8.20 10.55 9.45
CA GLU A 59 -8.83 11.79 9.94
C GLU A 59 -8.63 13.00 9.01
N VAL A 60 -7.74 12.89 8.01
CA VAL A 60 -7.35 14.02 7.14
C VAL A 60 -7.70 13.82 5.66
N LEU A 61 -8.33 12.69 5.32
CA LEU A 61 -8.90 12.45 4.00
C LEU A 61 -10.28 13.09 3.86
N THR A 62 -10.68 13.36 2.62
CA THR A 62 -12.01 13.89 2.29
C THR A 62 -12.99 12.74 2.08
N TYR A 63 -13.90 12.55 3.05
CA TYR A 63 -14.93 11.50 3.01
C TYR A 63 -16.16 11.95 2.21
N ARG A 64 -16.67 11.06 1.35
CA ARG A 64 -17.93 11.31 0.63
C ARG A 64 -19.12 11.04 1.54
N THR A 65 -20.26 11.65 1.20
CA THR A 65 -21.53 11.43 1.90
C THR A 65 -22.54 10.88 0.90
N ASP A 66 -23.21 9.79 1.28
CA ASP A 66 -24.30 9.18 0.53
C ASP A 66 -25.47 8.89 1.49
N ASP A 67 -26.68 9.32 1.12
CA ASP A 67 -27.88 9.27 2.00
C ASP A 67 -27.66 9.80 3.43
N GLY A 68 -26.80 10.81 3.59
CA GLY A 68 -26.47 11.41 4.89
C GLY A 68 -25.46 10.59 5.73
N PHE A 69 -24.99 9.46 5.22
CA PHE A 69 -23.94 8.66 5.83
C PHE A 69 -22.59 8.95 5.21
N SER A 70 -21.55 9.06 6.04
CA SER A 70 -20.18 9.09 5.56
C SER A 70 -19.79 7.73 4.99
N ILE A 71 -19.33 7.69 3.74
CA ILE A 71 -18.88 6.47 3.02
C ILE A 71 -17.37 6.52 2.79
N GLU A 72 -16.80 5.89 1.75
CA GLU A 72 -15.37 5.95 1.48
C GLU A 72 -14.86 7.37 1.14
N PRO A 73 -13.56 7.66 1.34
CA PRO A 73 -12.96 8.89 0.85
C PRO A 73 -12.95 8.95 -0.67
N GLU A 74 -12.83 10.16 -1.22
CA GLU A 74 -12.67 10.37 -2.66
C GLU A 74 -11.55 9.53 -3.25
N TRP A 75 -10.47 9.38 -2.48
CA TRP A 75 -9.37 8.45 -2.69
C TRP A 75 -8.65 8.21 -1.36
N TYR A 76 -8.01 7.06 -1.24
CA TYR A 76 -7.01 6.84 -0.19
C TYR A 76 -5.63 7.29 -0.70
N ALA A 77 -4.79 7.81 0.20
CA ALA A 77 -3.40 8.16 -0.11
C ALA A 77 -2.44 7.13 0.48
N PRO A 78 -2.07 6.06 -0.24
CA PRO A 78 -1.05 5.15 0.24
C PRO A 78 0.31 5.85 0.38
N ILE A 79 1.24 5.33 1.18
CA ILE A 79 2.59 5.92 1.32
C ILE A 79 3.47 5.75 0.08
N ILE A 80 3.10 4.86 -0.84
CA ILE A 80 3.69 4.68 -2.18
C ILE A 80 2.58 4.48 -3.22
N PRO A 81 2.74 4.89 -4.49
CA PRO A 81 1.68 4.81 -5.50
C PRO A 81 1.36 3.36 -5.89
N LEU A 82 0.28 2.80 -5.33
CA LEU A 82 -0.13 1.42 -5.61
C LEU A 82 -0.44 1.13 -7.07
N VAL A 83 -0.83 2.15 -7.85
CA VAL A 83 -1.04 2.02 -9.30
C VAL A 83 0.24 1.58 -10.02
N LEU A 84 1.43 1.98 -9.53
CA LEU A 84 2.71 1.52 -10.06
C LEU A 84 3.12 0.19 -9.44
N VAL A 85 2.79 -0.06 -8.17
CA VAL A 85 3.15 -1.31 -7.49
C VAL A 85 2.40 -2.50 -8.09
N ASN A 86 1.07 -2.44 -8.09
CA ASN A 86 0.19 -3.53 -8.53
C ASN A 86 -0.21 -3.43 -10.01
N GLY A 87 0.20 -2.35 -10.70
CA GLY A 87 -0.26 -2.07 -12.05
C GLY A 87 -1.75 -1.73 -12.09
N CYS A 88 -2.26 -1.49 -13.29
CA CYS A 88 -3.67 -1.22 -13.52
C CYS A 88 -4.06 -1.62 -14.94
N LYS A 89 -5.15 -2.36 -15.09
CA LYS A 89 -5.75 -2.67 -16.39
C LYS A 89 -7.23 -2.37 -16.38
N GLY A 90 -7.71 -1.67 -17.39
CA GLY A 90 -9.11 -1.27 -17.48
C GLY A 90 -9.47 -0.75 -18.87
N ILE A 91 -10.73 -0.94 -19.25
CA ILE A 91 -11.29 -0.45 -20.50
C ILE A 91 -12.53 0.35 -20.16
N GLY A 92 -12.57 1.60 -20.63
CA GLY A 92 -13.72 2.48 -20.56
C GLY A 92 -14.18 2.90 -21.95
N THR A 93 -15.16 3.80 -22.01
CA THR A 93 -15.62 4.37 -23.28
C THR A 93 -14.60 5.38 -23.80
N GLY A 94 -13.93 5.06 -24.91
CA GLY A 94 -12.95 5.95 -25.55
C GLY A 94 -11.54 5.91 -24.95
N TRP A 95 -11.33 5.18 -23.85
CA TRP A 95 -10.06 5.13 -23.13
C TRP A 95 -9.75 3.72 -22.62
N SER A 96 -8.47 3.38 -22.59
CA SER A 96 -7.96 2.17 -21.94
C SER A 96 -6.78 2.52 -21.06
N VAL A 97 -6.60 1.75 -19.98
CA VAL A 97 -5.45 1.83 -19.09
C VAL A 97 -4.73 0.50 -19.06
N ASP A 98 -3.40 0.54 -19.21
CA ASP A 98 -2.49 -0.58 -19.01
C ASP A 98 -1.19 -0.03 -18.39
N VAL A 99 -1.13 -0.05 -17.07
CA VAL A 99 0.04 0.32 -16.28
C VAL A 99 0.71 -0.98 -15.81
N PRO A 100 1.97 -1.24 -16.17
CA PRO A 100 2.68 -2.41 -15.68
C PRO A 100 3.01 -2.29 -14.19
N MET A 101 3.35 -3.43 -13.60
CA MET A 101 3.82 -3.51 -12.22
C MET A 101 5.30 -3.13 -12.13
N TYR A 102 5.68 -2.48 -11.03
CA TYR A 102 7.05 -2.07 -10.73
C TYR A 102 7.49 -2.56 -9.35
N HIS A 103 8.82 -2.62 -9.16
CA HIS A 103 9.39 -3.07 -7.91
C HIS A 103 9.15 -2.01 -6.82
N PRO A 104 8.64 -2.37 -5.62
CA PRO A 104 8.39 -1.41 -4.56
C PRO A 104 9.64 -0.66 -4.08
N TYR A 105 10.82 -1.31 -4.00
CA TYR A 105 12.08 -0.62 -3.69
C TYR A 105 12.43 0.47 -4.70
N ASP A 106 12.23 0.27 -6.01
CA ASP A 106 12.51 1.31 -7.03
C ASP A 106 11.62 2.55 -6.81
N ILE A 107 10.35 2.31 -6.46
CA ILE A 107 9.40 3.37 -6.14
C ILE A 107 9.81 4.12 -4.87
N ILE A 108 10.17 3.38 -3.81
CA ILE A 108 10.61 3.97 -2.53
C ILE A 108 11.88 4.80 -2.73
N GLU A 109 12.88 4.26 -3.43
CA GLU A 109 14.13 4.96 -3.72
C GLU A 109 13.87 6.26 -4.49
N ASN A 110 12.97 6.25 -5.47
CA ASN A 110 12.63 7.47 -6.22
C ASN A 110 11.83 8.49 -5.42
N ILE A 111 10.96 8.05 -4.49
CA ILE A 111 10.31 8.96 -3.54
C ILE A 111 11.37 9.65 -2.66
N VAL A 112 12.36 8.90 -2.16
CA VAL A 112 13.47 9.46 -1.40
C VAL A 112 14.29 10.43 -2.24
N CYS A 113 14.54 10.14 -3.52
CA CYS A 113 15.18 11.09 -4.43
C CYS A 113 14.39 12.40 -4.54
N LEU A 114 13.06 12.35 -4.66
CA LEU A 114 12.20 13.54 -4.70
C LEU A 114 12.28 14.35 -3.39
N MET A 115 12.28 13.68 -2.23
CA MET A 115 12.46 14.34 -0.92
C MET A 115 13.81 15.08 -0.81
N GLU A 116 14.85 14.55 -1.45
CA GLU A 116 16.21 15.09 -1.40
C GLU A 116 16.52 16.06 -2.55
N GLY A 117 15.54 16.36 -3.42
CA GLY A 117 15.75 17.19 -4.61
C GLY A 117 16.70 16.56 -5.64
N LYS A 118 16.83 15.24 -5.64
CA LYS A 118 17.68 14.48 -6.55
C LYS A 118 16.88 13.98 -7.76
N THR A 119 17.59 13.72 -8.86
CA THR A 119 17.01 13.11 -10.05
C THR A 119 16.57 11.67 -9.75
N MET A 120 15.36 11.32 -10.18
CA MET A 120 14.85 9.95 -10.09
C MET A 120 15.59 9.02 -11.06
N SER A 121 15.76 7.77 -10.66
CA SER A 121 16.26 6.67 -11.47
C SER A 121 15.14 6.08 -12.35
N PRO A 122 15.44 5.62 -13.58
CA PRO A 122 14.48 4.87 -14.39
C PRO A 122 13.93 3.65 -13.64
N MET A 123 12.65 3.35 -13.86
CA MET A 123 11.99 2.16 -13.31
C MET A 123 11.62 1.20 -14.42
N PHE A 124 11.79 -0.10 -14.16
CA PHE A 124 11.55 -1.17 -15.13
C PHE A 124 10.41 -2.07 -14.65
N PRO A 125 9.60 -2.63 -15.56
CA PRO A 125 8.55 -3.57 -15.18
C PRO A 125 9.11 -4.71 -14.34
N TRP A 126 8.37 -5.07 -13.30
CA TRP A 126 8.73 -6.12 -12.37
C TRP A 126 7.48 -6.74 -11.76
N ALA A 127 7.47 -8.06 -11.62
CA ALA A 127 6.38 -8.80 -11.00
C ALA A 127 6.91 -9.76 -9.94
N ARG A 128 6.28 -9.75 -8.77
CA ARG A 128 6.68 -10.56 -7.62
C ARG A 128 6.64 -12.05 -7.96
N GLY A 129 7.76 -12.73 -7.71
CA GLY A 129 7.93 -14.16 -7.98
C GLY A 129 8.08 -14.54 -9.46
N PHE A 130 8.09 -13.58 -10.39
CA PHE A 130 8.32 -13.86 -11.80
C PHE A 130 9.80 -14.17 -12.06
N GLN A 131 10.08 -15.30 -12.71
CA GLN A 131 11.45 -15.78 -12.97
C GLN A 131 11.94 -15.51 -14.40
N GLY A 132 11.11 -14.87 -15.22
CA GLY A 132 11.43 -14.51 -16.59
C GLY A 132 12.26 -13.23 -16.67
N SER A 133 12.25 -12.60 -17.84
CA SER A 133 12.93 -11.32 -18.06
C SER A 133 12.03 -10.31 -18.75
N PHE A 134 12.36 -9.03 -18.60
CA PHE A 134 11.73 -7.96 -19.37
C PHE A 134 12.73 -7.39 -20.36
N GLU A 135 12.27 -7.09 -21.56
CA GLU A 135 13.08 -6.47 -22.62
C GLU A 135 12.23 -5.40 -23.32
N MET A 136 12.84 -4.27 -23.65
CA MET A 136 12.17 -3.23 -24.41
C MET A 136 12.38 -3.48 -25.91
N ASP A 137 11.31 -3.36 -26.69
CA ASP A 137 11.40 -3.45 -28.14
C ASP A 137 11.74 -2.10 -28.79
N ASN A 138 12.05 -2.13 -30.09
CA ASN A 138 12.41 -0.94 -30.87
C ASN A 138 11.29 0.12 -30.94
N ALA A 139 10.05 -0.24 -30.62
CA ALA A 139 8.90 0.67 -30.59
C ALA A 139 8.69 1.30 -29.20
N GLY A 140 9.53 0.95 -28.21
CA GLY A 140 9.46 1.42 -26.83
C GLY A 140 8.42 0.70 -25.97
N ASN A 141 7.91 -0.46 -26.40
CA ASN A 141 7.07 -1.31 -25.57
C ASN A 141 7.92 -2.33 -24.83
N TRP A 142 7.45 -2.77 -23.66
CA TRP A 142 8.08 -3.86 -22.95
C TRP A 142 7.58 -5.22 -23.46
N LYS A 143 8.42 -6.23 -23.29
CA LYS A 143 8.09 -7.64 -23.50
C LYS A 143 8.47 -8.41 -22.25
N SER A 144 7.52 -9.11 -21.64
CA SER A 144 7.85 -10.15 -20.67
C SER A 144 8.19 -11.43 -21.42
N ARG A 145 9.35 -12.01 -21.14
CA ARG A 145 9.82 -13.27 -21.72
C ARG A 145 9.79 -14.37 -20.66
N GLY A 146 9.27 -15.52 -21.06
CA GLY A 146 9.36 -16.74 -20.26
C GLY A 146 10.80 -17.26 -20.19
N LYS A 147 10.98 -18.44 -19.58
CA LYS A 147 12.28 -19.09 -19.45
C LYS A 147 12.23 -20.47 -20.09
N ILE A 148 13.09 -20.71 -21.06
CA ILE A 148 13.26 -22.01 -21.72
C ILE A 148 14.73 -22.40 -21.73
N GLU A 149 15.01 -23.66 -21.40
CA GLU A 149 16.35 -24.23 -21.35
C GLU A 149 16.41 -25.52 -22.18
N ARG A 150 17.53 -25.74 -22.88
CA ARG A 150 17.79 -27.01 -23.57
C ARG A 150 18.46 -27.98 -22.60
N ILE A 151 17.77 -29.08 -22.26
CA ILE A 151 18.30 -30.12 -21.35
C ILE A 151 19.14 -31.15 -22.12
N SER A 152 18.70 -31.52 -23.33
CA SER A 152 19.41 -32.49 -24.16
C SER A 152 19.23 -32.19 -25.64
N LYS A 153 19.70 -33.11 -26.51
CA LYS A 153 19.50 -32.97 -27.96
C LYS A 153 18.03 -33.00 -28.36
N GLU A 154 17.21 -33.72 -27.61
CA GLU A 154 15.78 -33.98 -27.88
C GLU A 154 14.84 -33.28 -26.89
N LYS A 155 15.36 -32.77 -25.78
CA LYS A 155 14.56 -32.22 -24.68
C LYS A 155 14.80 -30.74 -24.43
N LEU A 156 13.70 -30.01 -24.30
CA LEU A 156 13.61 -28.63 -23.83
C LEU A 156 12.83 -28.60 -22.51
N CYS A 157 13.07 -27.59 -21.69
CA CYS A 157 12.31 -27.36 -20.47
C CYS A 157 11.88 -25.90 -20.38
N ILE A 158 10.57 -25.67 -20.27
CA ILE A 158 10.00 -24.35 -20.04
C ILE A 158 9.76 -24.21 -18.55
N LEU A 159 10.53 -23.32 -17.93
CA LEU A 159 10.58 -23.07 -16.48
C LEU A 159 9.76 -21.86 -16.05
N GLU A 160 9.40 -20.98 -17.00
CA GLU A 160 8.55 -19.83 -16.73
C GLU A 160 7.76 -19.42 -17.98
N LEU A 161 6.50 -19.04 -17.78
CA LEU A 161 5.65 -18.48 -18.84
C LEU A 161 5.67 -16.95 -18.77
N PRO A 162 5.55 -16.23 -19.90
CA PRO A 162 5.38 -14.77 -19.89
C PRO A 162 4.24 -14.32 -18.96
N LEU A 163 4.31 -13.08 -18.48
CA LEU A 163 3.23 -12.53 -17.69
C LEU A 163 1.90 -12.60 -18.45
N TYR A 164 0.83 -12.91 -17.71
CA TYR A 164 -0.53 -13.07 -18.22
C TYR A 164 -0.74 -14.25 -19.17
N ARG A 165 0.19 -15.22 -19.19
CA ARG A 165 0.02 -16.53 -19.83
C ARG A 165 -0.11 -17.60 -18.74
N TRP A 166 -1.27 -18.24 -18.70
CA TRP A 166 -1.66 -19.18 -17.65
C TRP A 166 -1.37 -20.62 -18.06
N THR A 167 -1.14 -21.48 -17.06
CA THR A 167 -0.64 -22.84 -17.26
C THR A 167 -1.59 -23.70 -18.09
N GLU A 168 -2.90 -23.71 -17.78
CA GLU A 168 -3.87 -24.60 -18.45
C GLU A 168 -4.15 -24.19 -19.91
N PRO A 169 -4.37 -22.90 -20.24
CA PRO A 169 -4.41 -22.47 -21.64
C PRO A 169 -3.10 -22.76 -22.40
N TYR A 170 -1.95 -22.70 -21.72
CA TYR A 170 -0.66 -23.02 -22.34
C TYR A 170 -0.49 -24.52 -22.60
N ARG A 171 -0.92 -25.39 -21.67
CA ARG A 171 -1.00 -26.84 -21.86
C ARG A 171 -1.85 -27.20 -23.08
N SER A 172 -2.99 -26.53 -23.26
CA SER A 172 -3.85 -26.69 -24.44
C SER A 172 -3.11 -26.31 -25.73
N PHE A 173 -2.31 -25.24 -25.70
CA PHE A 173 -1.44 -24.87 -26.82
C PHE A 173 -0.36 -25.94 -27.11
N LEU A 174 0.32 -26.47 -26.11
CA LEU A 174 1.30 -27.56 -26.31
C LEU A 174 0.65 -28.84 -26.86
N SER A 175 -0.57 -29.15 -26.41
CA SER A 175 -1.37 -30.27 -26.95
C SER A 175 -1.65 -30.08 -28.45
N SER A 176 -1.96 -28.86 -28.89
CA SER A 176 -2.12 -28.58 -30.33
C SER A 176 -0.83 -28.76 -31.13
N LEU A 177 0.34 -28.53 -30.52
CA LEU A 177 1.63 -28.79 -31.17
C LEU A 177 1.90 -30.29 -31.29
N LEU A 178 1.52 -31.07 -30.27
CA LEU A 178 1.57 -32.53 -30.28
C LEU A 178 0.68 -33.10 -31.39
N ASP A 179 -0.58 -32.65 -31.49
CA ASP A 179 -1.52 -33.07 -32.53
C ASP A 179 -1.01 -32.75 -33.95
N SER A 180 -0.31 -31.62 -34.10
CA SER A 180 0.30 -31.22 -35.38
C SER A 180 1.60 -31.94 -35.71
N GLY A 181 2.11 -32.79 -34.80
CA GLY A 181 3.37 -33.53 -34.96
C GLY A 181 4.64 -32.70 -34.79
N LYS A 182 4.53 -31.41 -34.44
CA LYS A 182 5.67 -30.51 -34.20
C LYS A 182 6.37 -30.75 -32.87
N VAL A 183 5.70 -31.41 -31.94
CA VAL A 183 6.23 -31.85 -30.66
C VAL A 183 5.93 -33.34 -30.56
N ARG A 184 6.89 -34.15 -30.07
CA ARG A 184 6.71 -35.61 -29.92
C ARG A 184 5.99 -35.98 -28.62
N GLY A 185 6.14 -35.16 -27.60
CA GLY A 185 5.49 -35.34 -26.30
C GLY A 185 5.90 -34.24 -25.34
N PHE A 186 5.12 -34.06 -24.28
CA PHE A 186 5.49 -33.22 -23.16
C PHE A 186 4.97 -33.79 -21.84
N SER A 187 5.62 -33.42 -20.74
CA SER A 187 5.20 -33.77 -19.37
C SER A 187 5.27 -32.54 -18.46
N GLU A 188 4.47 -32.55 -17.40
CA GLU A 188 4.26 -31.40 -16.52
C GLU A 188 4.64 -31.73 -15.07
N MET A 189 5.50 -30.89 -14.49
CA MET A 189 6.02 -31.05 -13.13
C MET A 189 5.87 -29.73 -12.36
N HIS A 190 4.65 -29.19 -12.32
CA HIS A 190 4.35 -27.89 -11.72
C HIS A 190 4.25 -27.96 -10.20
N THR A 191 4.42 -26.79 -9.56
CA THR A 191 3.94 -26.56 -8.18
C THR A 191 2.87 -25.48 -8.21
N ASP A 192 2.30 -25.13 -7.06
CA ASP A 192 1.32 -24.03 -6.97
C ASP A 192 1.89 -22.67 -7.40
N SER A 193 3.21 -22.51 -7.42
CA SER A 193 3.90 -21.25 -7.73
C SER A 193 4.83 -21.32 -8.95
N THR A 194 5.33 -22.50 -9.32
CA THR A 194 6.34 -22.67 -10.38
C THR A 194 5.85 -23.47 -11.58
N ILE A 195 6.42 -23.16 -12.76
CA ILE A 195 6.13 -23.84 -14.02
C ILE A 195 7.29 -24.80 -14.35
N ASN A 196 6.94 -25.93 -14.93
CA ASN A 196 7.89 -26.85 -15.54
C ASN A 196 7.18 -27.72 -16.58
N PHE A 197 7.40 -27.41 -17.86
CA PHE A 197 7.04 -28.29 -18.97
C PHE A 197 8.32 -28.89 -19.55
N GLU A 198 8.47 -30.21 -19.48
CA GLU A 198 9.48 -30.93 -20.26
C GLU A 198 8.90 -31.28 -21.63
N ILE A 199 9.57 -30.85 -22.70
CA ILE A 199 9.10 -31.00 -24.08
C ILE A 199 10.11 -31.85 -24.84
N THR A 200 9.62 -32.86 -25.54
CA THR A 200 10.40 -33.74 -26.41
C THR A 200 10.11 -33.42 -27.86
N MET A 201 11.15 -33.19 -28.66
CA MET A 201 11.07 -32.88 -30.11
C MET A 201 12.17 -33.63 -30.87
N GLU A 202 12.13 -33.59 -32.20
CA GLU A 202 13.24 -34.10 -33.00
C GLU A 202 14.48 -33.18 -32.85
N PRO A 203 15.71 -33.71 -32.69
CA PRO A 203 16.90 -32.88 -32.54
C PRO A 203 17.10 -31.87 -33.65
N LYS A 204 16.79 -32.28 -34.88
CA LYS A 204 16.90 -31.42 -36.06
C LYS A 204 15.96 -30.22 -35.98
N GLU A 205 14.73 -30.42 -35.52
CA GLU A 205 13.77 -29.32 -35.35
C GLU A 205 14.22 -28.34 -34.24
N ILE A 206 14.81 -28.84 -33.16
CA ILE A 206 15.38 -27.98 -32.11
C ILE A 206 16.55 -27.17 -32.67
N GLU A 207 17.43 -27.79 -33.46
CA GLU A 207 18.57 -27.10 -34.08
C GLU A 207 18.10 -26.05 -35.10
N ASP A 208 17.12 -26.39 -35.94
CA ASP A 208 16.53 -25.47 -36.92
C ASP A 208 15.87 -24.26 -36.20
N LEU A 209 15.16 -24.49 -35.09
CA LEU A 209 14.57 -23.43 -34.28
C LEU A 209 15.61 -22.57 -33.56
N CYS A 210 16.67 -23.17 -33.02
CA CYS A 210 17.78 -22.44 -32.39
C CYS A 210 18.52 -21.55 -33.41
N SER A 211 18.61 -21.99 -34.66
CA SER A 211 19.30 -21.26 -35.73
C SER A 211 18.42 -20.22 -36.42
N SER A 212 17.09 -20.33 -36.26
CA SER A 212 16.12 -19.41 -36.85
C SER A 212 16.17 -18.04 -36.18
N PRO A 213 16.01 -16.93 -36.94
CA PRO A 213 15.82 -15.59 -36.37
C PRO A 213 14.64 -15.48 -35.41
N SER A 214 13.61 -16.33 -35.57
CA SER A 214 12.46 -16.38 -34.67
C SER A 214 12.78 -17.05 -33.32
N GLY A 215 13.74 -17.97 -33.29
CA GLY A 215 14.17 -18.68 -32.09
C GLY A 215 13.11 -19.61 -31.47
N LEU A 216 13.51 -20.27 -30.39
CA LEU A 216 12.63 -21.11 -29.57
C LEU A 216 11.53 -20.30 -28.87
N GLU A 217 11.84 -19.10 -28.39
CA GLU A 217 10.89 -18.28 -27.64
C GLU A 217 9.66 -17.89 -28.47
N SER A 218 9.85 -17.51 -29.74
CA SER A 218 8.73 -17.16 -30.61
C SER A 218 7.89 -18.40 -30.94
N PHE A 219 8.53 -19.52 -31.26
CA PHE A 219 7.85 -20.78 -31.58
C PHE A 219 6.96 -21.26 -30.41
N PHE A 220 7.51 -21.26 -29.20
CA PHE A 220 6.79 -21.64 -27.99
C PHE A 220 5.92 -20.52 -27.41
N ARG A 221 5.82 -19.37 -28.09
CA ARG A 221 5.04 -18.20 -27.65
C ARG A 221 5.41 -17.78 -26.22
N LEU A 222 6.70 -17.73 -25.91
CA LEU A 222 7.26 -17.34 -24.62
C LEU A 222 7.58 -15.85 -24.55
N GLN A 223 6.78 -15.02 -25.23
CA GLN A 223 6.84 -13.57 -25.14
C GLN A 223 5.41 -13.00 -25.04
N ASN A 224 5.24 -11.96 -24.23
CA ASN A 224 4.01 -11.17 -24.16
C ASN A 224 4.35 -9.68 -24.16
N SER A 225 3.62 -8.87 -24.95
CA SER A 225 3.85 -7.43 -25.06
C SER A 225 3.13 -6.67 -23.95
N ILE A 226 3.79 -5.62 -23.46
CA ILE A 226 3.34 -4.72 -22.41
C ILE A 226 3.44 -3.30 -22.97
N PRO A 227 2.32 -2.68 -23.37
CA PRO A 227 2.30 -1.33 -23.90
C PRO A 227 2.79 -0.30 -22.87
N THR A 228 3.47 0.75 -23.32
CA THR A 228 3.96 1.83 -22.44
C THR A 228 3.17 3.12 -22.53
N LYS A 229 2.32 3.27 -23.56
CA LYS A 229 1.62 4.53 -23.88
C LYS A 229 0.21 4.64 -23.30
N MET A 230 -0.30 3.59 -22.66
CA MET A 230 -1.69 3.50 -22.20
C MET A 230 -1.82 3.80 -20.71
N MET A 231 -1.10 4.80 -20.18
CA MET A 231 -1.21 5.20 -18.78
C MET A 231 -2.23 6.32 -18.60
N ASN A 232 -3.49 6.05 -18.96
CA ASN A 232 -4.60 6.99 -18.77
C ASN A 232 -5.17 6.83 -17.36
N LEU A 233 -4.96 7.82 -16.49
CA LEU A 233 -5.37 7.79 -15.10
C LEU A 233 -6.07 9.09 -14.71
N PHE A 234 -6.94 9.02 -13.70
CA PHE A 234 -7.49 10.22 -13.08
C PHE A 234 -6.44 10.85 -12.16
N ASP A 235 -6.29 12.17 -12.23
CA ASP A 235 -5.47 12.94 -11.31
C ASP A 235 -6.18 13.20 -9.97
N GLU A 236 -5.57 14.00 -9.09
CA GLU A 236 -6.12 14.33 -7.78
C GLU A 236 -7.43 15.12 -7.82
N ARG A 237 -7.75 15.72 -8.98
CA ARG A 237 -8.96 16.52 -9.23
C ARG A 237 -10.05 15.70 -9.93
N GLY A 238 -9.79 14.44 -10.26
CA GLY A 238 -10.69 13.60 -11.02
C GLY A 238 -10.67 13.88 -12.53
N GLU A 239 -9.65 14.57 -13.03
CA GLU A 239 -9.45 14.82 -14.46
C GLU A 239 -8.64 13.69 -15.09
N LEU A 240 -9.08 13.18 -16.24
CA LEU A 240 -8.38 12.12 -16.94
C LEU A 240 -7.15 12.68 -17.67
N ARG A 241 -5.98 12.09 -17.41
CA ARG A 241 -4.69 12.47 -18.03
C ARG A 241 -3.95 11.24 -18.54
N ASN A 242 -3.23 11.41 -19.64
CA ASN A 242 -2.28 10.43 -20.15
C ASN A 242 -0.89 10.76 -19.60
N TYR A 243 -0.30 9.82 -18.87
CA TYR A 243 1.06 9.93 -18.36
C TYR A 243 2.03 9.24 -19.34
N ALA A 244 3.16 9.88 -19.63
CA ALA A 244 4.17 9.38 -20.56
C ALA A 244 4.93 8.17 -20.00
N GLY A 245 4.95 8.00 -18.67
CA GLY A 245 5.62 6.89 -18.02
C GLY A 245 5.50 6.90 -16.50
N PRO A 246 6.13 5.92 -15.84
CA PRO A 246 5.96 5.73 -14.40
C PRO A 246 6.57 6.86 -13.55
N LEU A 247 7.60 7.55 -14.06
CA LEU A 247 8.22 8.68 -13.36
C LEU A 247 7.31 9.92 -13.34
N GLU A 248 6.51 10.14 -14.38
CA GLU A 248 5.55 11.26 -14.41
C GLU A 248 4.38 10.99 -13.45
N ILE A 249 3.92 9.73 -13.37
CA ILE A 249 2.95 9.31 -12.35
C ILE A 249 3.51 9.57 -10.95
N LEU A 250 4.79 9.24 -10.70
CA LEU A 250 5.43 9.46 -9.42
C LEU A 250 5.57 10.95 -9.07
N GLN A 251 5.90 11.79 -10.07
CA GLN A 251 5.95 13.25 -9.94
C GLN A 251 4.58 13.85 -9.60
N ALA A 252 3.49 13.33 -10.18
CA ALA A 252 2.14 13.77 -9.86
C ALA A 252 1.69 13.28 -8.47
N PHE A 253 2.05 12.06 -8.10
CA PHE A 253 1.71 11.47 -6.80
C PHE A 253 2.41 12.17 -5.62
N TYR A 254 3.69 12.52 -5.77
CA TYR A 254 4.52 13.05 -4.69
C TYR A 254 3.92 14.28 -3.97
N PRO A 255 3.56 15.39 -4.65
CA PRO A 255 3.00 16.56 -3.97
C PRO A 255 1.65 16.27 -3.31
N VAL A 256 0.82 15.40 -3.91
CA VAL A 256 -0.47 14.99 -3.34
C VAL A 256 -0.25 14.26 -2.02
N ARG A 257 0.69 13.31 -1.99
CA ARG A 257 0.99 12.57 -0.76
C ARG A 257 1.66 13.45 0.31
N LEU A 258 2.54 14.38 -0.10
CA LEU A 258 3.18 15.33 0.82
C LEU A 258 2.15 16.22 1.53
N GLU A 259 1.12 16.68 0.80
CA GLU A 259 0.03 17.47 1.38
C GLU A 259 -0.77 16.67 2.43
N VAL A 260 -0.98 15.37 2.22
CA VAL A 260 -1.60 14.50 3.24
C VAL A 260 -0.73 14.42 4.50
N TYR A 261 0.60 14.34 4.36
CA TYR A 261 1.52 14.41 5.50
C TYR A 261 1.49 15.77 6.22
N HIS A 262 1.33 16.88 5.50
CA HIS A 262 1.10 18.18 6.12
C HIS A 262 -0.17 18.20 6.96
N LYS A 263 -1.29 17.72 6.41
CA LYS A 263 -2.56 17.64 7.15
C LYS A 263 -2.46 16.71 8.35
N ARG A 264 -1.85 15.53 8.18
CA ARG A 264 -1.57 14.56 9.26
C ARG A 264 -0.75 15.18 10.38
N LYS A 265 0.35 15.86 10.07
CA LYS A 265 1.19 16.54 11.06
C LYS A 265 0.38 17.59 11.81
N ASN A 266 -0.38 18.42 11.10
CA ASN A 266 -1.22 19.45 11.71
C ASN A 266 -2.31 18.85 12.62
N ALA A 267 -3.00 17.81 12.18
CA ALA A 267 -3.99 17.10 12.99
C ALA A 267 -3.35 16.53 14.27
N LYS A 268 -2.14 15.95 14.15
CA LYS A 268 -1.40 15.43 15.30
C LYS A 268 -1.01 16.52 16.29
N VAL A 269 -0.54 17.66 15.78
CA VAL A 269 -0.22 18.84 16.60
C VAL A 269 -1.46 19.32 17.34
N VAL A 270 -2.58 19.54 16.65
CA VAL A 270 -3.85 19.99 17.25
C VAL A 270 -4.34 19.01 18.31
N GLN A 271 -4.24 17.70 18.05
CA GLN A 271 -4.59 16.65 19.01
C GLN A 271 -3.73 16.74 20.28
N LEU A 272 -2.41 16.80 20.12
CA LEU A 272 -1.46 16.88 21.24
C LEU A 272 -1.59 18.18 22.02
N GLU A 273 -1.79 19.32 21.36
CA GLU A 273 -2.05 20.61 22.01
C GLU A 273 -3.33 20.58 22.83
N SER A 274 -4.40 20.00 22.29
CA SER A 274 -5.68 19.84 23.00
C SER A 274 -5.53 18.95 24.24
N GLN A 275 -4.83 17.82 24.12
CA GLN A 275 -4.54 16.93 25.24
C GLN A 275 -3.65 17.62 26.30
N LEU A 276 -2.59 18.30 25.88
CA LEU A 276 -1.67 19.02 26.76
C LEU A 276 -2.39 20.16 27.49
N LYS A 277 -3.25 20.91 26.79
CA LYS A 277 -4.10 21.95 27.39
C LYS A 277 -5.00 21.36 28.48
N ARG A 278 -5.67 20.24 28.19
CA ARG A 278 -6.50 19.53 29.18
C ARG A 278 -5.69 19.10 30.40
N HIS A 279 -4.53 18.49 30.20
CA HIS A 279 -3.66 18.01 31.28
C HIS A 279 -3.09 19.16 32.13
N ARG A 280 -2.65 20.25 31.51
CA ARG A 280 -2.16 21.45 32.22
C ARG A 280 -3.24 22.08 33.08
N ASN A 281 -4.47 22.21 32.57
CA ASN A 281 -5.59 22.72 33.36
C ASN A 281 -5.94 21.79 34.52
N ARG A 282 -5.94 20.46 34.30
CA ARG A 282 -6.16 19.49 35.37
C ARG A 282 -5.09 19.56 36.45
N LEU A 283 -3.82 19.60 36.06
CA LEU A 283 -2.70 19.66 36.99
C LEU A 283 -2.77 20.94 37.83
N ARG A 284 -3.03 22.08 37.17
CA ARG A 284 -3.22 23.37 37.84
C ARG A 284 -4.39 23.34 38.83
N PHE A 285 -5.53 22.76 38.43
CA PHE A 285 -6.70 22.62 39.29
C PHE A 285 -6.40 21.77 40.52
N VAL A 286 -5.80 20.60 40.31
CA VAL A 286 -5.43 19.68 41.40
C VAL A 286 -4.43 20.34 42.37
N ASP A 287 -3.40 21.02 41.85
CA ASP A 287 -2.45 21.77 42.67
C ASP A 287 -3.12 22.90 43.45
N ASP A 288 -4.07 23.63 42.85
CA ASP A 288 -4.84 24.69 43.51
C ASP A 288 -5.72 24.14 44.64
N VAL A 289 -6.36 22.99 44.43
CA VAL A 289 -7.18 22.32 45.44
C VAL A 289 -6.33 21.81 46.61
N ILE A 290 -5.20 21.17 46.33
CA ILE A 290 -4.29 20.62 47.36
C ILE A 290 -3.67 21.75 48.20
N ARG A 291 -3.32 22.89 47.57
CA ARG A 291 -2.77 24.06 48.27
C ARG A 291 -3.84 24.86 49.03
N GLY A 292 -5.12 24.50 48.90
CA GLY A 292 -6.23 25.23 49.49
C GLY A 292 -6.52 26.59 48.82
N SER A 293 -5.87 26.91 47.70
CA SER A 293 -6.14 28.13 46.94
C SER A 293 -7.48 28.04 46.18
N MET A 294 -8.02 26.83 46.00
CA MET A 294 -9.33 26.56 45.44
C MET A 294 -10.17 25.68 46.36
N GLN A 295 -11.27 26.23 46.88
CA GLN A 295 -12.23 25.49 47.68
C GLN A 295 -13.29 24.85 46.78
N VAL A 296 -13.41 23.53 46.85
CA VAL A 296 -14.39 22.74 46.08
C VAL A 296 -15.53 22.24 46.97
N SER A 297 -15.23 21.94 48.23
CA SER A 297 -16.21 21.42 49.19
C SER A 297 -17.11 22.53 49.72
N GLY A 298 -18.42 22.32 49.63
CA GLY A 298 -19.44 23.25 50.14
C GLY A 298 -19.69 24.49 49.27
N VAL A 299 -19.06 24.59 48.10
CA VAL A 299 -19.23 25.73 47.18
C VAL A 299 -20.30 25.39 46.11
N PRO A 300 -21.32 26.24 45.91
CA PRO A 300 -22.27 26.07 44.81
C PRO A 300 -21.57 25.96 43.45
N LEU A 301 -22.04 25.02 42.62
CA LEU A 301 -21.43 24.74 41.30
C LEU A 301 -21.34 26.00 40.42
N SER A 302 -22.35 26.88 40.45
CA SER A 302 -22.35 28.14 39.70
C SER A 302 -21.17 29.06 40.08
N ILE A 303 -20.85 29.15 41.37
CA ILE A 303 -19.74 29.95 41.91
C ILE A 303 -18.40 29.31 41.55
N MET A 304 -18.32 27.97 41.59
CA MET A 304 -17.12 27.25 41.16
C MET A 304 -16.83 27.50 39.67
N LEU A 305 -17.84 27.42 38.81
CA LEU A 305 -17.70 27.68 37.38
C LEU A 305 -17.31 29.13 37.08
N SER A 306 -17.88 30.12 37.78
CA SER A 306 -17.46 31.52 37.64
C SER A 306 -16.02 31.75 38.12
N THR A 307 -15.60 31.05 39.17
CA THR A 307 -14.23 31.11 39.70
C THR A 307 -13.22 30.52 38.72
N LEU A 308 -13.52 29.36 38.12
CA LEU A 308 -12.69 28.76 37.08
C LEU A 308 -12.53 29.70 35.89
N HIS A 309 -13.62 30.31 35.45
CA HIS A 309 -13.58 31.31 34.38
C HIS A 309 -12.75 32.54 34.76
N ALA A 310 -12.96 33.12 35.95
CA ALA A 310 -12.22 34.29 36.42
C ALA A 310 -10.72 34.01 36.59
N ARG A 311 -10.35 32.76 36.91
CA ARG A 311 -8.96 32.31 36.99
C ARG A 311 -8.35 31.91 35.63
N GLY A 312 -9.10 32.04 34.54
CA GLY A 312 -8.60 31.75 33.20
C GLY A 312 -8.31 30.27 32.94
N TYR A 313 -9.12 29.37 33.52
CA TYR A 313 -9.12 27.97 33.09
C TYR A 313 -9.74 27.86 31.69
N ASP A 314 -9.21 26.98 30.86
CA ASP A 314 -9.70 26.76 29.51
C ASP A 314 -11.06 26.03 29.52
N ARG A 315 -11.99 26.53 28.71
CA ARG A 315 -13.23 25.81 28.38
C ARG A 315 -12.93 24.83 27.24
N LEU A 316 -13.18 23.55 27.47
CA LEU A 316 -12.96 22.50 26.47
C LEU A 316 -14.29 21.91 26.00
N PRO A 317 -14.43 21.53 24.72
CA PRO A 317 -15.63 20.87 24.24
C PRO A 317 -15.86 19.56 24.99
N SER A 318 -17.09 19.36 25.45
CA SER A 318 -17.58 18.11 26.02
C SER A 318 -18.41 17.37 24.98
N SER A 319 -18.24 16.05 24.89
CA SER A 319 -18.95 15.16 23.96
C SER A 319 -20.45 14.96 24.29
N ASP A 320 -20.95 15.57 25.37
CA ASP A 320 -22.27 15.27 25.91
C ASP A 320 -23.26 16.43 25.69
N ASN A 321 -24.54 16.08 25.51
CA ASN A 321 -25.71 16.97 25.54
C ASN A 321 -25.97 17.57 26.96
N SER A 322 -24.93 18.09 27.60
CA SER A 322 -25.02 18.72 28.91
C SER A 322 -25.57 20.15 28.80
N PRO A 323 -26.22 20.70 29.86
CA PRO A 323 -26.73 22.06 29.85
C PRO A 323 -25.63 23.07 29.48
N VAL A 324 -25.98 24.08 28.68
CA VAL A 324 -25.10 25.08 28.03
C VAL A 324 -24.07 25.76 28.98
N GLY A 325 -24.29 25.74 30.29
CA GLY A 325 -23.37 26.28 31.31
C GLY A 325 -22.31 25.32 31.87
N GLN A 326 -22.49 23.99 31.78
CA GLN A 326 -21.59 22.99 32.37
C GLN A 326 -20.54 22.44 31.38
N SER A 327 -20.81 22.55 30.09
CA SER A 327 -20.07 21.84 29.03
C SER A 327 -18.55 22.13 29.05
N GLY A 328 -18.13 23.35 29.37
CA GLY A 328 -16.73 23.78 29.23
C GLY A 328 -15.75 23.28 30.32
N PHE A 329 -16.20 23.05 31.55
CA PHE A 329 -15.32 22.76 32.71
C PHE A 329 -15.52 21.37 33.31
N LYS A 330 -16.39 20.55 32.73
CA LYS A 330 -16.72 19.20 33.21
C LYS A 330 -15.47 18.34 33.46
N TYR A 331 -14.47 18.45 32.60
CA TYR A 331 -13.20 17.70 32.72
C TYR A 331 -12.36 18.02 33.99
N LEU A 332 -12.67 19.12 34.68
CA LEU A 332 -12.09 19.52 35.97
C LEU A 332 -13.01 19.16 37.14
N VAL A 333 -14.31 19.46 37.00
CA VAL A 333 -15.29 19.26 38.07
C VAL A 333 -15.55 17.78 38.36
N ASP A 334 -15.44 16.92 37.35
CA ASP A 334 -15.66 15.48 37.48
C ASP A 334 -14.40 14.72 37.96
N ILE A 335 -13.34 15.43 38.37
CA ILE A 335 -12.13 14.78 38.89
C ILE A 335 -12.47 14.09 40.23
N PRO A 336 -12.34 12.76 40.33
CA PRO A 336 -12.59 12.05 41.58
C PRO A 336 -11.59 12.43 42.67
N LEU A 337 -12.02 12.44 43.93
CA LEU A 337 -11.16 12.78 45.07
C LEU A 337 -9.88 11.95 45.16
N TRP A 338 -9.91 10.68 44.76
CA TRP A 338 -8.72 9.82 44.76
C TRP A 338 -7.65 10.27 43.76
N GLN A 339 -7.98 11.08 42.74
CA GLN A 339 -6.98 11.67 41.82
C GLN A 339 -6.20 12.82 42.45
N LEU A 340 -6.57 13.27 43.66
CA LEU A 340 -5.85 14.28 44.44
C LEU A 340 -4.73 13.68 45.30
N THR A 341 -4.54 12.35 45.31
CA THR A 341 -3.45 11.72 46.04
C THR A 341 -2.10 12.06 45.42
N SER A 342 -1.04 12.12 46.24
CA SER A 342 0.31 12.48 45.78
C SER A 342 0.82 11.61 44.63
N GLU A 343 0.49 10.31 44.64
CA GLU A 343 0.81 9.37 43.57
C GLU A 343 0.15 9.77 42.24
N LYS A 344 -1.15 10.07 42.25
CA LYS A 344 -1.89 10.45 41.05
C LYS A 344 -1.54 11.83 40.53
N VAL A 345 -1.18 12.77 41.40
CA VAL A 345 -0.61 14.05 40.97
C VAL A 345 0.73 13.84 40.27
N SER A 346 1.60 12.97 40.81
CA SER A 346 2.89 12.64 40.19
C SER A 346 2.72 11.99 38.81
N GLU A 347 1.79 11.04 38.68
CA GLU A 347 1.43 10.44 37.38
C GLU A 347 0.93 11.51 36.40
N LEU A 348 0.05 12.42 36.84
CA LEU A 348 -0.50 13.48 36.00
C LEU A 348 0.58 14.47 35.53
N ARG A 349 1.55 14.81 36.40
CA ARG A 349 2.72 15.63 36.05
C ARG A 349 3.56 14.93 34.98
N THR A 350 3.93 13.68 35.23
CA THR A 350 4.72 12.87 34.30
C THR A 350 4.04 12.78 32.93
N ALA A 351 2.73 12.52 32.89
CA ALA A 351 1.96 12.49 31.66
C ALA A 351 1.93 13.85 30.93
N THR A 352 1.84 14.96 31.67
CA THR A 352 1.90 16.31 31.11
C THR A 352 3.26 16.59 30.47
N ASP A 353 4.35 16.19 31.13
CA ASP A 353 5.72 16.34 30.62
C ASP A 353 5.94 15.48 29.37
N THR A 354 5.48 14.22 29.38
CA THR A 354 5.53 13.33 28.20
C THR A 354 4.76 13.90 27.01
N LEU A 355 3.55 14.44 27.24
CA LEU A 355 2.78 15.12 26.17
C LEU A 355 3.50 16.35 25.64
N SER A 356 4.11 17.16 26.52
CA SER A 356 4.87 18.34 26.12
C SER A 356 6.10 17.98 25.28
N GLN A 357 6.84 16.94 25.68
CA GLN A 357 7.99 16.43 24.92
C GLN A 357 7.56 15.84 23.58
N SER A 358 6.43 15.11 23.54
CA SER A 358 5.89 14.53 22.30
C SER A 358 5.48 15.63 21.31
N LEU A 359 4.82 16.69 21.79
CA LEU A 359 4.44 17.84 20.97
C LEU A 359 5.68 18.54 20.40
N GLU A 360 6.69 18.78 21.24
CA GLU A 360 7.96 19.37 20.80
C GLU A 360 8.67 18.50 19.76
N HIS A 361 8.66 17.18 19.93
CA HIS A 361 9.20 16.24 18.97
C HIS A 361 8.50 16.36 17.61
N VAL A 362 7.16 16.35 17.58
CA VAL A 362 6.39 16.48 16.34
C VAL A 362 6.66 17.83 15.66
N TYR A 363 6.82 18.92 16.40
CA TYR A 363 7.18 20.21 15.81
C TYR A 363 8.54 20.19 15.10
N ARG A 364 9.53 19.52 15.70
CA ARG A 364 10.90 19.43 15.17
C ARG A 364 11.01 18.54 13.92
N GLN A 365 10.15 17.54 13.76
CA GLN A 365 10.16 16.66 12.60
C GLN A 365 9.65 17.39 11.34
N SER A 366 10.29 17.21 10.19
CA SER A 366 9.70 17.62 8.91
C SER A 366 8.58 16.65 8.48
N VAL A 367 7.77 17.02 7.48
CA VAL A 367 6.76 16.10 6.95
C VAL A 367 7.41 14.95 6.18
N GLU A 368 8.55 15.21 5.55
CA GLU A 368 9.39 14.23 4.89
C GLU A 368 9.96 13.22 5.90
N ASP A 369 10.34 13.66 7.10
CA ASP A 369 10.81 12.73 8.15
C ASP A 369 9.71 11.77 8.60
N LEU A 370 8.46 12.25 8.73
CA LEU A 370 7.32 11.39 9.03
C LEU A 370 7.10 10.36 7.92
N TRP A 371 7.24 10.78 6.66
CA TRP A 371 7.11 9.88 5.53
C TRP A 371 8.25 8.86 5.46
N ARG A 372 9.50 9.27 5.70
CA ARG A 372 10.66 8.35 5.78
C ARG A 372 10.44 7.25 6.80
N VAL A 373 9.95 7.58 7.99
CA VAL A 373 9.66 6.59 9.04
C VAL A 373 8.65 5.54 8.56
N ASP A 374 7.61 5.95 7.82
CA ASP A 374 6.63 4.99 7.29
C ASP A 374 7.20 4.14 6.14
N LEU A 375 8.04 4.74 5.28
CA LEU A 375 8.76 4.01 4.23
C LEU A 375 9.74 2.98 4.83
N GLU A 376 10.46 3.33 5.90
CA GLU A 376 11.38 2.43 6.61
C GLU A 376 10.63 1.24 7.21
N LYS A 377 9.46 1.45 7.82
CA LYS A 377 8.60 0.35 8.31
C LYS A 377 8.18 -0.58 7.17
N LEU A 378 7.79 -0.01 6.02
CA LEU A 378 7.43 -0.80 4.84
C LEU A 378 8.65 -1.59 4.31
N GLN A 379 9.81 -0.96 4.16
CA GLN A 379 11.04 -1.63 3.73
C GLN A 379 11.44 -2.76 4.69
N GLY A 380 11.30 -2.52 6.00
CA GLY A 380 11.52 -3.53 7.03
C GLY A 380 10.59 -4.72 6.86
N PHE A 381 9.30 -4.50 6.60
CA PHE A 381 8.34 -5.57 6.29
C PHE A 381 8.74 -6.35 5.03
N LEU A 382 9.07 -5.64 3.94
CA LEU A 382 9.44 -6.26 2.66
C LEU A 382 10.72 -7.11 2.75
N ALA A 383 11.67 -6.73 3.59
CA ALA A 383 12.92 -7.45 3.76
C ALA A 383 12.75 -8.88 4.33
N HIS A 384 11.61 -9.17 4.97
CA HIS A 384 11.31 -10.51 5.52
C HIS A 384 10.77 -11.49 4.48
N ASP A 385 10.34 -11.00 3.32
CA ASP A 385 9.78 -11.84 2.24
C ASP A 385 10.77 -11.86 1.06
N GLU A 386 11.40 -13.03 0.86
CA GLU A 386 12.43 -13.21 -0.17
C GLU A 386 11.92 -12.96 -1.59
N SER A 387 10.60 -13.00 -1.81
CA SER A 387 10.00 -12.73 -3.13
C SER A 387 10.13 -11.27 -3.58
N TYR A 388 10.46 -10.34 -2.66
CA TYR A 388 10.78 -8.95 -2.98
C TYR A 388 12.30 -8.68 -3.08
N ARG A 389 13.15 -9.71 -2.99
CA ARG A 389 14.59 -9.50 -3.21
C ARG A 389 14.85 -9.18 -4.67
N ARG A 390 15.71 -8.18 -4.91
CA ARG A 390 16.27 -7.92 -6.23
C ARG A 390 17.18 -9.08 -6.64
N VAL A 391 16.72 -9.94 -7.54
CA VAL A 391 17.54 -11.02 -8.09
C VAL A 391 18.26 -10.52 -9.35
N GLY A 392 19.46 -9.96 -9.18
CA GLY A 392 20.36 -9.58 -10.28
C GLY A 392 19.93 -8.35 -11.10
N PRO A 393 20.83 -7.79 -11.94
CA PRO A 393 20.55 -6.55 -12.64
C PRO A 393 19.53 -6.81 -13.76
N CYS A 394 18.47 -6.01 -13.81
CA CYS A 394 17.77 -5.73 -15.07
C CYS A 394 18.83 -5.18 -16.02
N ARG A 395 19.36 -6.03 -16.90
CA ARG A 395 20.34 -5.61 -17.90
C ARG A 395 19.59 -4.76 -18.93
N ILE A 396 20.04 -3.52 -19.07
CA ILE A 396 19.71 -2.62 -20.18
C ILE A 396 20.25 -3.23 -21.48
#